data_AF-A0A536WCG9-F1
#
_entry.id   AF-A0A536WCG9-F1
#
_cell.length_a   1.000
_cell.length_b   1.000
_cell.length_c   1.000
_cell.angle_alpha   90.00
_cell.angle_beta   90.00
_cell.angle_gamma   90.00
#
_symmetry.space_group_name_H-M   'P 1'
#
loop_
_entity.id
_entity.type
_entity.pdbx_description
1 polymer ?
#
loop_
_entity_poly.entity_id
_entity_poly.type
_entity_poly.pdbx_seq_one_letter_code
_entity_poly.pdbx_strand_id
1 'polypeptide(L)' 'MERSFTKEVELLKLGAGQTFHGEGILAVTKALLQSGISYVGGYQGAPVSHVMDVLNDARDIMDELG' A
#
# COMPACT_ATOMS: atom_id res chain seq x y z
N MET A 1 -4.86 21.74 -3.58
CA MET A 1 -3.63 21.62 -2.77
C MET A 1 -3.44 20.13 -2.55
N GLU A 2 -2.37 19.55 -3.08
CA GLU A 2 -2.10 18.12 -2.91
C GLU A 2 -1.87 17.84 -1.42
N ARG A 3 -2.46 16.76 -0.89
CA ARG A 3 -2.28 16.38 0.51
C ARG A 3 -0.86 15.84 0.68
N SER A 4 -0.07 16.47 1.53
CA SER A 4 1.26 16.00 1.90
C SER A 4 1.16 15.03 3.08
N PHE A 5 1.95 13.95 3.04
CA PHE A 5 2.05 12.94 4.10
C PHE A 5 3.42 12.96 4.81
N THR A 6 4.18 14.05 4.68
CA THR A 6 5.58 14.11 5.11
C THR A 6 5.80 13.78 6.59
N LYS A 7 4.80 14.01 7.46
CA LYS A 7 4.91 13.64 8.88
C LYS A 7 4.42 12.21 9.14
N GLU A 8 3.36 11.82 8.44
CA GLU A 8 2.64 10.58 8.65
C GLU A 8 3.40 9.36 8.09
N VAL A 9 4.32 9.56 7.14
CA VAL A 9 5.23 8.50 6.67
C VAL A 9 6.12 7.91 7.77
N GLU A 10 6.30 8.60 8.90
CA GLU A 10 7.02 8.04 10.05
C GLU A 10 6.33 6.79 10.62
N LEU A 11 5.00 6.66 10.44
CA LEU A 11 4.24 5.48 10.85
C LEU A 11 4.67 4.20 10.08
N LEU A 12 5.32 4.35 8.92
CA LEU A 12 5.85 3.21 8.16
C LEU A 12 6.94 2.46 8.95
N LYS A 13 7.60 3.11 9.92
CA LYS A 13 8.65 2.51 10.77
C LYS A 13 8.14 1.61 11.89
N LEU A 14 6.84 1.63 12.21
CA LEU A 14 6.27 0.80 13.28
C LEU A 14 6.62 -0.70 13.11
N GLY A 15 7.17 -1.31 14.14
CA GLY A 15 7.55 -2.71 14.17
C GLY A 15 6.42 -3.65 14.58
N ALA A 16 6.75 -4.93 14.73
CA ALA A 16 5.81 -5.94 15.19
C ALA A 16 5.25 -5.59 16.59
N GLY A 17 3.95 -5.84 16.78
CA GLY A 17 3.25 -5.55 18.03
C GLY A 17 2.87 -4.08 18.25
N GLN A 18 3.27 -3.16 17.36
CA GLN A 18 2.85 -1.76 17.43
C GLN A 18 1.55 -1.53 16.65
N THR A 19 0.57 -0.88 17.28
CA THR A 19 -0.69 -0.53 16.64
C THR A 19 -0.49 0.64 15.68
N PHE A 20 -0.96 0.50 14.44
CA PHE A 20 -0.98 1.57 13.45
C PHE A 20 -2.25 2.42 13.60
N HIS A 21 -2.10 3.73 13.71
CA HIS A 21 -3.20 4.71 13.68
C HIS A 21 -2.87 5.78 12.64
N GLY A 22 -3.58 5.76 11.51
CA GLY A 22 -3.34 6.69 10.40
C GLY A 22 -4.28 6.42 9.24
N GLU A 23 -4.02 7.07 8.11
CA GLU A 23 -4.84 6.92 6.92
C GLU A 23 -4.65 5.56 6.24
N GLY A 24 -5.71 5.08 5.60
CA GLY A 24 -5.70 3.78 4.90
C GLY A 24 -4.59 3.67 3.87
N ILE A 25 -4.28 4.77 3.13
CA ILE A 25 -3.21 4.76 2.13
C ILE A 25 -1.83 4.48 2.73
N LEU A 26 -1.57 4.95 3.96
CA LEU A 26 -0.33 4.69 4.68
C LEU A 26 -0.31 3.26 5.24
N ALA A 27 -1.45 2.74 5.67
CA ALA A 27 -1.58 1.35 6.09
C ALA A 27 -1.29 0.38 4.92
N VAL A 28 -1.87 0.64 3.75
CA VAL A 28 -1.60 -0.12 2.52
C VAL A 28 -0.13 -0.02 2.13
N THR A 29 0.43 1.20 2.12
CA THR A 29 1.87 1.40 1.83
C THR A 29 2.76 0.60 2.79
N LYS A 30 2.45 0.60 4.09
CA LYS A 30 3.16 -0.20 5.08
C LYS A 30 3.05 -1.69 4.81
N ALA A 31 1.85 -2.18 4.49
CA ALA A 31 1.62 -3.59 4.19
C ALA A 31 2.43 -4.06 2.96
N LEU A 32 2.52 -3.22 1.91
CA LEU A 32 3.36 -3.48 0.74
C LEU A 32 4.84 -3.60 1.14
N LEU A 33 5.35 -2.64 1.92
CA LEU A 33 6.75 -2.66 2.40
C LEU A 33 7.04 -3.91 3.24
N GLN A 34 6.14 -4.28 4.15
CA GLN A 34 6.28 -5.49 4.98
C GLN A 34 6.19 -6.79 4.15
N SER A 35 5.52 -6.74 3.00
CA SER A 35 5.44 -7.84 2.03
C SER A 35 6.65 -7.89 1.09
N GLY A 36 7.67 -7.05 1.31
CA GLY A 36 8.90 -7.00 0.51
C GLY A 36 8.80 -6.15 -0.75
N ILE A 37 7.71 -5.40 -0.95
CA ILE A 37 7.54 -4.49 -2.09
C ILE A 37 8.14 -3.13 -1.72
N SER A 38 9.44 -2.95 -1.99
CA SER A 38 10.21 -1.78 -1.54
C SER A 38 10.32 -0.64 -2.57
N TYR A 39 9.66 -0.75 -3.73
CA TYR A 39 9.83 0.19 -4.84
C TYR A 39 8.54 0.39 -5.62
N VAL A 40 8.22 1.66 -5.90
CA VAL A 40 7.11 2.11 -6.74
C VAL A 40 7.72 2.82 -7.95
N GLY A 41 8.04 2.07 -9.00
CA GLY A 41 8.38 2.66 -10.29
C GLY A 41 7.53 2.05 -11.39
N GLY A 42 7.09 2.90 -12.31
CA GLY A 42 6.13 2.57 -13.36
C GLY A 42 6.73 1.91 -14.59
N TYR A 43 7.83 1.17 -14.46
CA TYR A 43 8.34 0.37 -15.58
C TYR A 43 7.55 -0.95 -15.66
N GLN A 44 7.32 -1.43 -16.88
CA GLN A 44 6.67 -2.72 -17.13
C GLN A 44 7.42 -3.84 -16.39
N GLY A 45 6.70 -4.68 -15.64
CA GLY A 45 7.28 -5.74 -14.81
C GLY A 45 7.74 -5.31 -13.41
N ALA A 46 7.50 -4.06 -13.01
CA ALA A 46 7.70 -3.63 -11.62
C ALA A 46 6.75 -4.37 -10.67
N PRO A 47 7.13 -4.66 -9.41
CA PRO A 47 6.23 -5.27 -8.42
C PRO A 47 4.89 -4.55 -8.27
N VAL A 48 4.86 -3.22 -8.46
CA VAL A 48 3.62 -2.43 -8.44
C VAL A 48 2.72 -2.69 -9.64
N SER A 49 3.27 -3.00 -10.81
CA SER A 49 2.44 -3.42 -11.96
C SER A 49 1.67 -4.69 -11.65
N HIS A 50 2.30 -5.67 -10.99
CA HIS A 50 1.62 -6.88 -10.54
C HIS A 50 0.56 -6.60 -9.46
N VAL A 51 0.74 -5.58 -8.61
CA VAL A 51 -0.32 -5.17 -7.66
C VAL A 51 -1.56 -4.69 -8.42
N MET A 52 -1.38 -3.91 -9.49
CA MET A 52 -2.51 -3.46 -10.31
C MET A 52 -3.20 -4.61 -11.04
N ASP A 53 -2.43 -5.58 -11.53
CA ASP A 53 -2.98 -6.79 -12.17
C ASP A 53 -3.82 -7.60 -11.17
N VAL A 54 -3.30 -7.83 -9.95
CA VAL A 54 -4.03 -8.53 -8.88
C VAL A 54 -5.31 -7.79 -8.51
N LEU A 55 -5.29 -6.45 -8.44
CA LEU A 55 -6.50 -5.66 -8.17
C LEU A 55 -7.54 -5.79 -9.30
N ASN A 56 -7.10 -5.85 -10.57
CA ASN A 56 -8.00 -6.09 -11.68
C ASN A 56 -8.62 -7.50 -11.62
N ASP A 57 -7.82 -8.51 -11.30
CA ASP A 57 -8.28 -9.89 -11.17
C ASP A 57 -9.22 -10.08 -9.96
N ALA A 58 -9.03 -9.29 -8.90
CA ALA A 58 -9.85 -9.34 -7.69
C ALA A 58 -11.14 -8.51 -7.77
N ARG A 59 -11.49 -7.96 -8.94
CA ARG A 59 -12.63 -7.03 -9.07
C ARG A 59 -13.95 -7.58 -8.57
N ASP A 60 -14.30 -8.80 -8.97
CA ASP A 60 -15.54 -9.44 -8.54
C ASP A 60 -15.58 -9.65 -7.01
N ILE A 61 -14.42 -9.98 -6.40
CA ILE A 61 -14.29 -10.12 -4.95
C ILE A 61 -14.44 -8.76 -4.26
N MET A 62 -13.86 -7.70 -4.83
CA MET A 62 -13.99 -6.35 -4.28
C MET A 62 -15.45 -5.86 -4.30
N ASP A 63 -16.19 -6.17 -5.37
CA ASP A 63 -17.61 -5.83 -5.50
C ASP A 63 -18.49 -6.58 -4.47
N GLU A 64 -18.11 -7.79 -4.06
CA GLU A 64 -18.79 -8.53 -2.99
C GLU A 64 -18.50 -8.00 -1.58
N LEU A 65 -17.31 -7.42 -1.38
CA LEU A 65 -16.84 -6.92 -0.09
C LEU A 65 -17.22 -5.45 0.18
N GLY A 66 -17.75 -4.73 -0.81
CA GLY A 66 -18.03 -3.29 -0.75
C GLY A 66 -19.27 -2.84 -1.52
#